data_AF-A0A7U9R9W1-F1
#
_entry.id   AF-A0A7U9R9W1-F1
#
_cell.length_a   1.000
_cell.length_b   1.000
_cell.length_c   1.000
_cell.angle_alpha   90.00
_cell.angle_beta   90.00
_cell.angle_gamma   90.00
#
_symmetry.space_group_name_H-M   'P 1'
#
loop_
_entity.id
_entity.type
_entity.pdbx_description
1 polymer ?
#
loop_
_entity_poly.entity_id
_entity_poly.type
_entity_poly.pdbx_seq_one_letter_code
_entity_poly.pdbx_strand_id
1 'polypeptide(L)'
;MLWTGGNGTGLSYYLKYAEDSTEDDPTIIAKGVDENGNEFEKTIHINEINPKSATVVEMRALEAHMGVKKLGGFTSLPMEAGAMGLNDRTDFMDMFQKQIGDMKLLLQKKTAAYYQYSMQAYWDFMNKK
;
A
#
# COMPACT_ATOMS: atom_id res chain seq x y z
N MET A 1 -3.39 1.56 -16.83
CA MET A 1 -2.60 0.76 -15.87
C MET A 1 -2.01 1.73 -14.84
N LEU A 2 -2.24 1.48 -13.54
CA LEU A 2 -1.88 2.39 -12.45
C LEU A 2 -0.55 2.02 -11.79
N TRP A 3 -0.29 0.72 -11.66
CA TRP A 3 0.91 0.20 -11.02
C TRP A 3 1.19 -1.21 -11.53
N THR A 4 2.46 -1.62 -11.51
CA THR A 4 2.88 -3.00 -11.75
C THR A 4 4.13 -3.28 -10.93
N GLY A 5 4.26 -4.49 -10.41
CA GLY A 5 5.45 -4.90 -9.67
C GLY A 5 5.25 -6.18 -8.87
N GLY A 6 6.19 -6.43 -7.97
CA GLY A 6 6.11 -7.47 -6.96
C GLY A 6 6.76 -6.99 -5.67
N ASN A 7 6.63 -7.76 -4.60
CA ASN A 7 7.22 -7.42 -3.30
C ASN A 7 8.38 -8.34 -2.88
N GLY A 8 8.70 -9.37 -3.68
CA GLY A 8 9.85 -10.25 -3.47
C GLY A 8 9.51 -11.60 -2.83
N THR A 9 8.26 -11.84 -2.44
CA THR A 9 7.80 -13.13 -1.91
C THR A 9 7.41 -14.13 -2.99
N GLY A 10 7.32 -13.69 -4.25
CA GLY A 10 6.66 -14.41 -5.34
C GLY A 10 5.37 -13.70 -5.80
N LEU A 11 4.77 -12.88 -4.93
CA LEU A 11 3.64 -12.04 -5.27
C LEU A 11 4.04 -10.98 -6.31
N SER A 12 3.40 -11.02 -7.47
CA SER A 12 3.54 -10.03 -8.53
C SER A 12 2.22 -9.76 -9.24
N TYR A 13 1.89 -8.49 -9.45
CA TYR A 13 0.60 -8.08 -9.96
C TYR A 13 0.65 -6.69 -10.60
N TYR A 14 -0.38 -6.38 -11.38
CA TYR A 14 -0.67 -5.03 -11.84
C TYR A 14 -1.98 -4.52 -11.26
N LEU A 15 -2.12 -3.19 -11.24
CA LEU A 15 -3.32 -2.48 -10.81
C LEU A 15 -3.87 -1.67 -11.99
N LYS A 16 -5.19 -1.70 -12.16
CA LYS A 16 -5.91 -0.82 -13.09
C LYS A 16 -7.26 -0.41 -12.47
N TYR A 17 -7.79 0.75 -12.84
CA TYR A 17 -9.19 1.02 -12.53
C TYR A 17 -10.10 -0.03 -13.20
N ALA A 18 -11.16 -0.41 -12.51
CA ALA A 18 -12.27 -1.17 -13.10
C ALA A 18 -12.98 -0.31 -14.17
N GLU A 19 -13.64 -0.95 -15.13
CA GLU A 19 -14.33 -0.25 -16.23
C GLU A 19 -15.51 0.58 -15.72
N ASP A 20 -16.14 0.13 -14.64
CA ASP A 20 -17.24 0.75 -13.91
C ASP A 20 -16.79 1.60 -12.72
N SER A 21 -15.49 1.83 -12.54
CA SER A 21 -14.97 2.70 -11.49
C SER A 21 -15.50 4.13 -11.65
N THR A 22 -15.92 4.74 -10.53
CA THR A 22 -16.45 6.11 -10.50
C THR A 22 -15.63 7.00 -9.57
N GLU A 23 -15.91 8.30 -9.56
CA GLU A 23 -15.31 9.22 -8.58
C GLU A 23 -15.87 8.98 -7.16
N ASP A 24 -17.15 8.65 -7.05
CA ASP A 24 -17.82 8.38 -5.77
C ASP A 24 -17.44 7.01 -5.18
N ASP A 25 -17.18 6.02 -6.03
CA ASP A 25 -16.65 4.71 -5.65
C ASP A 25 -15.47 4.30 -6.56
N PRO A 26 -14.26 4.80 -6.24
CA PRO A 26 -13.07 4.42 -6.99
C PRO A 26 -12.77 2.94 -6.78
N THR A 27 -12.80 2.18 -7.87
CA THR A 27 -12.64 0.72 -7.86
C THR A 27 -11.43 0.30 -8.67
N ILE A 28 -10.54 -0.49 -8.07
CA ILE A 28 -9.31 -0.97 -8.68
C ILE A 28 -9.34 -2.50 -8.78
N ILE A 29 -8.95 -3.02 -9.95
CA ILE A 29 -8.67 -4.43 -10.17
C ILE A 29 -7.17 -4.69 -9.98
N ALA A 30 -6.85 -5.63 -9.10
CA ALA A 30 -5.53 -6.22 -8.96
C ALA A 30 -5.52 -7.60 -9.58
N LYS A 31 -4.61 -7.85 -10.53
CA LYS A 31 -4.48 -9.17 -11.17
C LYS A 31 -3.01 -9.56 -11.25
N GLY A 32 -2.71 -10.82 -10.97
CA GLY A 32 -1.34 -11.31 -10.96
C GLY A 32 -1.21 -12.75 -10.47
N VAL A 33 -0.04 -13.05 -9.92
CA VAL A 33 0.35 -14.34 -9.37
C VAL A 33 0.71 -14.15 -7.90
N ASP A 34 0.23 -15.03 -7.02
CA ASP A 34 0.49 -15.01 -5.58
C ASP A 34 1.87 -15.61 -5.22
N GLU A 35 2.22 -15.57 -3.94
CA GLU A 35 3.46 -16.14 -3.40
C GLU A 35 3.62 -17.66 -3.61
N ASN A 36 2.54 -18.37 -3.95
CA ASN A 36 2.53 -19.81 -4.22
C ASN A 36 2.52 -20.15 -5.72
N GLY A 37 2.51 -19.14 -6.60
CA GLY A 37 2.44 -19.33 -8.05
C GLY A 37 1.03 -19.45 -8.62
N ASN A 38 -0.02 -19.20 -7.83
CA ASN A 38 -1.40 -19.24 -8.31
C ASN A 38 -1.84 -17.90 -8.87
N GLU A 39 -2.59 -17.91 -9.96
CA GLU A 39 -3.21 -16.69 -10.49
C GLU A 39 -4.30 -16.17 -9.54
N PHE A 40 -4.40 -14.85 -9.44
CA PHE A 40 -5.46 -14.19 -8.69
C PHE A 40 -5.99 -12.96 -9.42
N GLU A 41 -7.24 -12.62 -9.13
CA GLU A 41 -7.87 -11.36 -9.48
C GLU A 41 -8.68 -10.87 -8.26
N LYS A 42 -8.51 -9.61 -7.88
CA LYS A 42 -9.21 -8.97 -6.74
C LYS A 42 -9.77 -7.63 -7.17
N THR A 43 -11.04 -7.39 -6.84
CA THR A 43 -11.68 -6.07 -6.92
C THR A 43 -11.52 -5.37 -5.58
N ILE A 44 -11.10 -4.10 -5.62
CA ILE A 44 -10.76 -3.31 -4.44
C ILE A 44 -11.52 -1.98 -4.53
N HIS A 45 -12.47 -1.79 -3.61
CA HIS A 45 -13.15 -0.51 -3.41
C HIS A 45 -12.28 0.37 -2.52
N ILE A 46 -11.75 1.47 -3.08
CA ILE A 46 -10.79 2.33 -2.36
C ILE A 46 -11.38 2.83 -1.05
N ASN A 47 -12.65 3.25 -1.06
CA ASN A 47 -13.35 3.81 0.11
C ASN A 47 -13.51 2.81 1.26
N GLU A 48 -13.45 1.51 0.98
CA GLU A 48 -13.58 0.44 1.97
C GLU A 48 -12.25 0.08 2.65
N ILE A 49 -11.12 0.54 2.10
CA ILE A 49 -9.80 0.24 2.64
C ILE A 49 -9.67 0.82 4.05
N ASN A 50 -9.24 -0.03 4.99
CA ASN A 50 -8.88 0.36 6.34
C ASN A 50 -7.38 0.12 6.56
N PRO A 51 -6.52 1.16 6.49
CA PRO A 51 -5.08 1.03 6.77
C PRO A 51 -4.72 0.37 8.12
N LYS A 52 -5.62 0.35 9.11
CA LYS A 52 -5.39 -0.39 10.38
C LYS A 52 -5.63 -1.90 10.29
N SER A 53 -6.18 -2.39 9.18
CA SER A 53 -6.32 -3.80 8.86
C SER A 53 -6.43 -3.92 7.36
N ALA A 54 -5.30 -3.99 6.66
CA ALA A 54 -5.24 -4.09 5.21
C ALA A 54 -4.17 -5.07 4.75
N THR A 55 -4.32 -5.55 3.52
CA THR A 55 -3.32 -6.28 2.75
C THR A 55 -2.37 -5.32 2.06
N VAL A 56 -1.19 -5.84 1.66
CA VAL A 56 -0.25 -5.06 0.84
C VAL A 56 -0.84 -4.65 -0.52
N VAL A 57 -1.75 -5.45 -1.07
CA VAL A 57 -2.41 -5.15 -2.36
C VAL A 57 -3.41 -4.01 -2.22
N GLU A 58 -4.25 -4.01 -1.17
CA GLU A 58 -5.16 -2.90 -0.85
C GLU A 58 -4.36 -1.61 -0.62
N MET A 59 -3.31 -1.65 0.21
CA MET A 59 -2.50 -0.45 0.47
C MET A 59 -1.75 0.05 -0.76
N ARG A 60 -1.35 -0.84 -1.68
CA ARG A 60 -0.74 -0.44 -2.96
C ARG A 60 -1.77 0.20 -3.90
N ALA A 61 -3.00 -0.30 -3.91
CA ALA A 61 -4.11 0.32 -4.65
C ALA A 61 -4.40 1.72 -4.11
N LEU A 62 -4.43 1.89 -2.79
CA LEU A 62 -4.58 3.19 -2.15
C LEU A 62 -3.41 4.13 -2.44
N GLU A 63 -2.15 3.67 -2.33
CA GLU A 63 -0.94 4.42 -2.70
C GLU A 63 -1.03 4.95 -4.13
N ALA A 64 -1.43 4.09 -5.07
CA ALA A 64 -1.54 4.42 -6.48
C ALA A 64 -2.69 5.41 -6.76
N HIS A 65 -3.85 5.22 -6.12
CA HIS A 65 -5.01 6.11 -6.27
C HIS A 65 -4.73 7.50 -5.71
N MET A 66 -4.18 7.59 -4.49
CA MET A 66 -3.89 8.87 -3.82
C MET A 66 -2.69 9.61 -4.43
N GLY A 67 -1.89 8.96 -5.26
CA GLY A 67 -0.68 9.54 -5.84
C GLY A 67 0.36 9.93 -4.79
N VAL A 68 0.49 9.15 -3.71
CA VAL A 68 1.44 9.44 -2.62
C VAL A 68 2.86 9.54 -3.18
N LYS A 69 3.53 10.67 -2.92
CA LYS A 69 4.85 10.94 -3.50
C LYS A 69 5.87 9.91 -3.03
N LYS A 70 6.64 9.37 -3.97
CA LYS A 70 7.73 8.41 -3.72
C LYS A 70 9.03 9.15 -3.46
N LEU A 71 9.75 8.79 -2.39
CA LEU A 71 11.08 9.35 -2.13
C LEU A 71 12.12 8.56 -2.92
N GLY A 72 12.73 9.16 -3.95
CA GLY A 72 13.86 8.54 -4.67
C GLY A 72 13.57 7.18 -5.30
N GLY A 73 12.32 6.91 -5.69
CA GLY A 73 11.89 5.62 -6.25
C GLY A 73 11.48 4.57 -5.20
N PHE A 74 11.65 4.85 -3.91
CA PHE A 74 11.13 3.99 -2.84
C PHE A 74 9.61 4.08 -2.74
N THR A 75 8.98 2.96 -2.37
CA THR A 75 7.57 2.96 -1.99
C THR A 75 7.33 3.81 -0.74
N SER A 76 6.13 4.38 -0.65
CA SER A 76 5.65 5.06 0.57
C SER A 76 5.22 4.09 1.68
N LEU A 77 5.11 2.79 1.40
CA LEU A 77 4.77 1.77 2.39
C LEU A 77 5.99 1.39 3.25
N PRO A 78 5.79 0.96 4.51
CA PRO A 78 6.88 0.50 5.36
C PRO A 78 7.63 -0.69 4.76
N MET A 79 8.91 -0.85 5.09
CA MET A 79 9.75 -1.89 4.48
C MET A 79 9.23 -3.31 4.76
N GLU A 80 8.67 -3.54 5.95
CA GLU A 80 8.14 -4.84 6.36
C GLU A 80 6.96 -5.32 5.48
N ALA A 81 6.24 -4.39 4.82
CA ALA A 81 5.20 -4.74 3.86
C ALA A 81 5.74 -5.53 2.65
N GLY A 82 7.06 -5.46 2.40
CA GLY A 82 7.73 -6.24 1.38
C GLY A 82 7.64 -7.76 1.60
N ALA A 83 7.50 -8.21 2.85
CA ALA A 83 7.46 -9.63 3.20
C ALA A 83 6.04 -10.22 3.27
N MET A 84 5.00 -9.43 3.01
CA MET A 84 3.60 -9.87 3.12
C MET A 84 3.16 -10.73 1.93
N GLY A 85 2.40 -11.79 2.19
CA GLY A 85 1.66 -12.54 1.18
C GLY A 85 0.40 -11.80 0.68
N LEU A 86 -0.25 -12.35 -0.35
CA LEU A 86 -1.45 -11.79 -0.99
C LEU A 86 -2.60 -11.53 0.01
N ASN A 87 -2.71 -12.38 1.03
CA ASN A 87 -3.83 -12.40 1.97
C ASN A 87 -3.46 -11.98 3.38
N ASP A 88 -2.18 -11.71 3.66
CA ASP A 88 -1.75 -11.22 4.96
C ASP A 88 -2.36 -9.85 5.23
N ARG A 89 -2.93 -9.67 6.43
CA ARG A 89 -3.46 -8.38 6.89
C ARG A 89 -2.69 -7.90 8.10
N THR A 90 -2.44 -6.60 8.15
CA THR A 90 -1.75 -5.95 9.28
C THR A 90 -2.31 -4.56 9.52
N ASP A 91 -1.98 -4.00 10.68
CA ASP A 91 -2.11 -2.56 10.95
C ASP A 91 -0.91 -1.83 10.33
N PHE A 92 -1.13 -1.17 9.19
CA PHE A 92 -0.08 -0.39 8.54
C PHE A 92 0.28 0.86 9.34
N MET A 93 -0.64 1.40 10.15
CA MET A 93 -0.36 2.58 10.97
C MET A 93 0.63 2.24 12.09
N ASP A 94 0.47 1.09 12.72
CA ASP A 94 1.45 0.56 13.67
C ASP A 94 2.80 0.26 12.98
N MET A 95 2.76 -0.38 11.82
CA MET A 95 3.97 -0.66 11.02
C MET A 95 4.72 0.63 10.63
N PHE A 96 4.01 1.70 10.28
CA PHE A 96 4.60 3.03 10.06
C PHE A 96 5.26 3.56 11.34
N GLN A 97 4.57 3.51 12.48
CA GLN A 97 5.11 3.99 13.75
C GLN A 97 6.42 3.28 14.11
N LYS A 98 6.45 1.95 13.96
CA LYS A 98 7.64 1.14 14.16
C LYS A 98 8.77 1.54 13.21
N GLN A 99 8.52 1.58 11.90
CA GLN A 99 9.51 1.98 10.90
C GLN A 99 10.06 3.39 11.17
N ILE A 100 9.22 4.34 11.54
CA ILE A 100 9.63 5.71 11.90
C ILE A 100 10.55 5.70 13.13
N GLY A 101 10.23 4.88 14.14
CA GLY A 101 11.05 4.67 15.33
C GLY A 101 12.44 4.13 14.97
N ASP A 102 12.49 3.08 14.16
CA ASP A 102 13.74 2.46 13.70
C ASP A 102 14.60 3.46 12.90
N MET A 103 13.99 4.21 11.98
CA MET A 103 14.71 5.22 11.20
C MET A 103 15.27 6.34 12.09
N LYS A 104 14.57 6.72 13.17
CA LYS A 104 15.10 7.70 14.13
C LYS A 104 16.28 7.14 14.93
N LEU A 105 16.20 5.88 15.37
CA LEU A 105 17.28 5.21 16.10
C LEU A 105 18.55 5.10 15.26
N LEU A 106 18.40 4.80 13.96
CA LEU A 106 19.48 4.74 12.98
C LEU A 106 19.96 6.12 12.49
N LEU A 107 19.48 7.21 13.09
CA LEU A 107 19.78 8.60 12.71
C LEU A 107 19.42 8.94 11.24
N GLN A 108 18.55 8.15 10.61
CA GLN A 108 18.06 8.37 9.24
C GLN A 108 16.89 9.37 9.21
N LYS A 109 17.18 10.62 9.61
CA LYS A 109 16.16 11.66 9.79
C LYS A 109 15.31 11.94 8.55
N LYS A 110 15.91 11.92 7.34
CA LYS A 110 15.18 12.15 6.08
C LYS A 110 14.17 11.03 5.80
N THR A 111 14.57 9.78 6.00
CA THR A 111 13.71 8.60 5.83
C THR A 111 12.58 8.58 6.86
N ALA A 112 12.89 8.89 8.13
CA ALA A 112 11.88 9.01 9.19
C ALA A 112 10.83 10.07 8.84
N ALA A 113 11.24 11.25 8.40
CA ALA A 113 10.32 12.33 8.00
C ALA A 113 9.45 11.92 6.80
N TYR A 114 10.01 11.15 5.86
CA TYR A 114 9.27 10.63 4.72
C TYR A 114 8.18 9.62 5.11
N TYR A 115 8.49 8.68 6.01
CA TYR A 115 7.48 7.76 6.51
C TYR A 115 6.43 8.44 7.37
N GLN A 116 6.78 9.51 8.10
CA GLN A 116 5.80 10.36 8.79
C GLN A 116 4.84 11.04 7.80
N TYR A 117 5.36 11.62 6.71
CA TYR A 117 4.54 12.19 5.64
C TYR A 117 3.59 11.15 5.03
N SER A 118 4.10 9.96 4.72
CA SER A 118 3.33 8.89 4.10
C SER A 118 2.23 8.39 5.05
N MET A 119 2.58 8.13 6.32
CA MET A 119 1.63 7.77 7.37
C MET A 119 0.51 8.83 7.51
N GLN A 120 0.86 10.12 7.48
CA GLN A 120 -0.13 11.20 7.58
C GLN A 120 -1.12 11.17 6.42
N ALA A 121 -0.67 10.91 5.19
CA ALA A 121 -1.56 10.82 4.04
C ALA A 121 -2.63 9.73 4.24
N TYR A 122 -2.24 8.54 4.73
CA TYR A 122 -3.17 7.45 5.03
C TYR A 122 -4.06 7.74 6.24
N TRP A 123 -3.52 8.43 7.25
CA TRP A 123 -4.31 8.91 8.38
C TRP A 123 -5.41 9.87 7.94
N ASP A 124 -5.08 10.84 7.08
CA ASP A 124 -6.05 11.80 6.56
C ASP A 124 -7.13 11.10 5.72
N PHE A 125 -6.75 10.11 4.90
CA PHE A 125 -7.70 9.28 4.16
C PHE A 125 -8.71 8.59 5.08
N MET A 126 -8.24 7.95 6.16
CA MET A 126 -9.14 7.26 7.11
C MET A 126 -10.15 8.20 7.78
N ASN A 127 -9.76 9.46 8.03
CA ASN A 127 -10.57 10.42 8.79
C ASN A 127 -11.39 11.37 7.91
N LYS A 128 -11.32 11.24 6.59
CA LYS A 128 -12.15 12.01 5.64
C LYS A 128 -13.58 11.46 5.47
N LYS A 129 -13.91 10.36 6.16
CA LYS A 129 -15.23 9.70 6.11
C LYS A 129 -16.29 10.48 6.87
#